data_AF-A0A946UAF4-F1
#
_entry.id   AF-A0A946UAF4-F1
#
_cell.length_a   1.000
_cell.length_b   1.000
_cell.length_c   1.000
_cell.angle_alpha   90.00
_cell.angle_beta   90.00
_cell.angle_gamma   90.00
#
_symmetry.space_group_name_H-M   'P 1'
#
loop_
_entity.id
_entity.type
_entity.pdbx_description
1 polymer ?
#
loop_
_entity_poly.entity_id
_entity_poly.type
_entity_poly.pdbx_seq_one_letter_code
_entity_poly.pdbx_strand_id
1 'polypeptide(L)'
;GSMKEVPGEALQFAYRSSILKESGAVVLDALLNLEAGDTATMEAERERILELRRTKHPDWKNMPCAGSVFRNVEPTSAADRRQAAGWFLEEAGARNFRVGGARLFEKHANIIVVEPEATAMDVFQLSEKMIAAVREQFGFELVREIKLLGAF
;
A
#
# COMPACT_ATOMS: atom_id res chain seq x y z
N GLY A 1 16.34 20.16 18.74
CA GLY A 1 16.85 19.01 17.96
C GLY A 1 18.03 19.46 17.12
N SER A 2 18.87 18.53 16.68
CA SER A 2 19.92 18.77 15.69
C SER A 2 19.41 18.47 14.28
N MET A 3 19.76 19.31 13.30
CA MET A 3 19.47 19.04 11.89
C MET A 3 20.67 18.34 11.24
N LYS A 4 20.40 17.43 10.31
CA LYS A 4 21.42 16.72 9.55
C LYS A 4 20.92 16.44 8.14
N GLU A 5 21.75 16.76 7.15
CA GLU A 5 21.57 16.30 5.78
C GLU A 5 22.24 14.92 5.61
N VAL A 6 21.56 14.00 4.94
CA VAL A 6 22.06 12.65 4.68
C VAL A 6 21.87 12.30 3.20
N PRO A 7 22.83 11.61 2.58
CA PRO A 7 22.69 11.17 1.20
C PRO A 7 21.67 10.02 1.12
N GLY A 8 21.13 9.77 -0.08
CA GLY A 8 20.09 8.76 -0.30
C GLY A 8 20.51 7.34 0.12
N GLU A 9 21.80 7.01 -0.02
CA GLU A 9 22.38 5.73 0.37
C GLU A 9 22.30 5.51 1.88
N ALA A 10 22.43 6.58 2.68
CA ALA A 10 22.33 6.52 4.14
C ALA A 10 20.90 6.24 4.62
N LEU A 11 19.88 6.45 3.76
CA LEU A 11 18.49 6.15 4.08
C LEU A 11 18.15 4.65 3.99
N GLN A 12 19.06 3.84 3.42
CA GLN A 12 18.92 2.38 3.32
C GLN A 12 17.56 1.96 2.76
N PHE A 13 17.19 2.53 1.62
CA PHE A 13 15.92 2.22 0.98
C PHE A 13 15.82 0.74 0.60
N ALA A 14 14.69 0.13 0.97
CA ALA A 14 14.31 -1.21 0.57
C ALA A 14 12.80 -1.26 0.27
N TYR A 15 12.28 -2.41 -0.17
CA TYR A 15 10.86 -2.54 -0.49
C TYR A 15 9.99 -2.17 0.72
N ARG A 16 9.27 -1.04 0.59
CA ARG A 16 8.45 -0.45 1.65
C ARG A 16 9.21 -0.26 2.97
N SER A 17 10.52 0.02 2.94
CA SER A 17 11.31 0.27 4.15
C SER A 17 12.42 1.30 3.90
N SER A 18 12.81 1.98 4.98
CA SER A 18 13.99 2.84 5.08
C SER A 18 14.31 3.04 6.56
N ILE A 19 15.52 3.50 6.87
CA ILE A 19 15.94 3.81 8.25
C ILE A 19 15.04 4.84 8.94
N LEU A 20 14.33 5.66 8.15
CA LEU A 20 13.41 6.68 8.65
C LEU A 20 12.27 6.08 9.47
N LYS A 21 11.88 4.82 9.22
CA LYS A 21 10.84 4.13 10.00
C LYS A 21 11.24 3.84 11.44
N GLU A 22 12.54 3.82 11.74
CA GLU A 22 13.11 3.39 13.02
C GLU A 22 13.85 4.54 13.74
N SER A 23 14.35 5.51 12.98
CA SER A 23 15.21 6.58 13.51
C SER A 23 14.53 7.57 14.47
N GLY A 24 13.20 7.69 14.43
CA GLY A 24 12.47 8.76 15.12
C GLY A 24 12.74 10.17 14.57
N ALA A 25 13.47 10.29 13.46
CA ALA A 25 13.75 11.56 12.83
C ALA A 25 12.51 12.13 12.13
N VAL A 26 12.43 13.45 12.07
CA VAL A 26 11.43 14.17 11.29
C VAL A 26 12.09 14.64 9.99
N VAL A 27 11.54 14.22 8.86
CA VAL A 27 12.00 14.66 7.54
C VAL A 27 11.52 16.10 7.31
N LEU A 28 12.45 17.00 6.99
CA LEU A 28 12.15 18.42 6.76
C LEU A 28 12.08 18.75 5.27
N ASP A 29 12.98 18.18 4.47
CA ASP A 29 13.05 18.33 3.02
C ASP A 29 13.57 17.05 2.35
N ALA A 30 13.48 17.00 1.03
CA ALA A 30 14.09 15.97 0.19
C ALA A 30 14.55 16.60 -1.13
N LEU A 31 15.82 16.42 -1.47
CA LEU A 31 16.38 16.80 -2.75
C LEU A 31 16.38 15.60 -3.69
N LEU A 32 15.74 15.75 -4.86
CA LEU A 32 15.70 14.72 -5.90
C LEU A 32 16.64 15.12 -7.03
N ASN A 33 17.55 14.22 -7.40
CA ASN A 33 18.36 14.38 -8.61
C ASN A 33 17.62 13.73 -9.79
N LEU A 34 17.39 14.49 -10.85
CA LEU A 34 16.60 14.07 -12.02
C LEU A 34 17.45 14.17 -13.28
N GLU A 35 17.15 13.33 -14.27
CA GLU A 35 17.74 13.40 -15.60
C GLU A 35 16.88 14.25 -16.53
N ALA A 36 17.54 15.04 -17.39
CA ALA A 36 16.85 15.75 -18.46
C ALA A 36 16.32 14.76 -19.49
N GLY A 37 15.15 15.05 -20.06
CA GLY A 37 14.56 14.21 -21.11
C GLY A 37 13.61 15.00 -22.01
N ASP A 38 12.97 14.28 -22.93
CA ASP A 38 11.97 14.83 -23.82
C ASP A 38 10.63 15.12 -23.12
N THR A 39 10.18 16.37 -23.16
CA THR A 39 8.95 16.83 -22.49
C THR A 39 7.72 16.08 -22.99
N ALA A 40 7.58 15.90 -24.31
CA ALA A 40 6.39 15.26 -24.89
C ALA A 40 6.26 13.80 -24.44
N THR A 41 7.37 13.07 -24.42
CA THR A 41 7.43 11.68 -23.94
C THR A 41 7.08 11.59 -22.46
N MET A 42 7.64 12.48 -21.63
CA MET A 42 7.36 12.48 -20.19
C MET A 42 5.91 12.85 -19.86
N GLU A 43 5.32 13.80 -20.59
CA GLU A 43 3.91 14.16 -20.44
C GLU A 43 2.98 13.01 -20.84
N ALA A 44 3.27 12.34 -21.96
CA ALA A 44 2.51 11.17 -22.39
C ALA A 44 2.57 10.04 -21.35
N GLU A 45 3.75 9.76 -20.79
CA GLU A 45 3.92 8.75 -19.74
C GLU A 45 3.20 9.14 -18.45
N ARG A 46 3.26 10.43 -18.06
CA ARG A 46 2.51 10.96 -16.91
C ARG A 46 1.02 10.71 -17.08
N GLU A 47 0.45 11.09 -18.22
CA GLU A 47 -0.99 10.90 -18.48
C GLU A 47 -1.38 9.43 -18.51
N ARG A 48 -0.55 8.57 -19.10
CA ARG A 48 -0.76 7.11 -19.07
C ARG A 48 -0.79 6.56 -17.64
N ILE A 49 0.14 6.98 -16.78
CA ILE A 49 0.18 6.58 -15.36
C ILE A 49 -1.04 7.08 -14.60
N LEU A 50 -1.44 8.34 -14.82
CA LEU A 50 -2.61 8.93 -14.18
C LEU A 50 -3.89 8.18 -14.58
N GLU A 51 -4.04 7.84 -15.86
CA GLU A 51 -5.18 7.06 -16.34
C GLU A 51 -5.20 5.64 -15.75
N LEU A 52 -4.05 4.98 -15.70
CA LEU A 52 -3.92 3.68 -15.04
C LEU A 52 -4.29 3.75 -13.55
N ARG A 53 -3.96 4.84 -12.86
CA ARG A 53 -4.33 5.04 -11.46
C ARG A 53 -5.82 5.29 -11.31
N ARG A 54 -6.42 6.15 -12.14
CA ARG A 54 -7.88 6.41 -12.16
C ARG A 54 -8.70 5.15 -12.38
N THR A 55 -8.21 4.23 -13.21
CA THR A 55 -8.90 2.97 -13.49
C THR A 55 -8.76 1.94 -12.37
N LYS A 56 -7.57 1.82 -11.75
CA LYS A 56 -7.23 0.77 -10.78
C LYS A 56 -7.40 1.14 -9.31
N HIS A 57 -7.45 2.43 -8.97
CA HIS A 57 -7.54 2.90 -7.59
C HIS A 57 -8.85 3.66 -7.38
N PRO A 58 -9.40 3.66 -6.16
CA PRO A 58 -10.55 4.50 -5.83
C PRO A 58 -10.16 5.98 -5.91
N ASP A 59 -11.12 6.81 -6.29
CA ASP A 59 -11.01 8.25 -6.04
C ASP A 59 -11.21 8.49 -4.55
N TRP A 60 -10.11 8.76 -3.83
CA TRP A 60 -10.10 8.94 -2.39
C TRP A 60 -11.04 10.06 -1.89
N LYS A 61 -11.41 11.01 -2.77
CA LYS A 61 -12.37 12.08 -2.42
C LYS A 61 -13.78 11.55 -2.22
N ASN A 62 -14.15 10.49 -2.93
CA ASN A 62 -15.48 9.88 -2.91
C ASN A 62 -15.49 8.53 -2.18
N MET A 63 -14.35 7.84 -2.16
CA MET A 63 -14.14 6.55 -1.49
C MET A 63 -12.83 6.61 -0.70
N PRO A 64 -12.84 7.19 0.52
CA PRO A 64 -11.64 7.34 1.32
C PRO A 64 -10.96 5.99 1.55
N CYS A 65 -9.63 5.97 1.43
CA CYS A 65 -8.80 4.77 1.63
C CYS A 65 -7.37 5.15 2.01
N ALA A 66 -6.60 4.18 2.50
CA ALA A 66 -5.18 4.32 2.82
C ALA A 66 -4.27 3.67 1.76
N GLY A 67 -4.78 3.44 0.55
CA GLY A 67 -4.07 2.70 -0.49
C GLY A 67 -3.99 1.20 -0.20
N SER A 68 -2.88 0.57 -0.58
CA SER A 68 -2.66 -0.87 -0.36
C SER A 68 -2.49 -1.19 1.14
N VAL A 69 -3.31 -2.09 1.66
CA VAL A 69 -3.30 -2.49 3.06
C VAL A 69 -2.11 -3.40 3.37
N PHE A 70 -1.79 -4.31 2.46
CA PHE A 70 -0.72 -5.30 2.60
C PHE A 70 0.41 -5.08 1.60
N ARG A 71 1.62 -5.40 2.03
CA ARG A 71 2.79 -5.49 1.15
C ARG A 71 2.63 -6.66 0.18
N ASN A 72 3.24 -6.56 -0.99
CA ASN A 72 3.37 -7.72 -1.86
C ASN A 72 4.27 -8.78 -1.21
N VAL A 73 3.96 -10.04 -1.49
CA VAL A 73 4.64 -11.20 -0.92
C VAL A 73 6.01 -11.34 -1.57
N GLU A 74 7.02 -11.69 -0.78
CA GLU A 74 8.37 -11.95 -1.29
C GLU A 74 8.35 -13.03 -2.39
N PRO A 75 9.31 -13.00 -3.34
CA PRO A 75 9.35 -13.96 -4.42
C PRO A 75 9.47 -15.39 -3.89
N THR A 76 8.59 -16.28 -4.35
CA THR A 76 8.68 -17.73 -4.06
C THR A 76 9.06 -18.55 -5.29
N SER A 77 9.27 -17.90 -6.44
CA SER A 77 9.63 -18.54 -7.70
C SER A 77 10.98 -18.06 -8.23
N ALA A 78 11.57 -18.86 -9.12
CA ALA A 78 12.85 -18.56 -9.78
C ALA A 78 12.85 -17.27 -10.61
N ALA A 79 11.67 -16.70 -10.90
CA ALA A 79 11.54 -15.43 -11.60
C ALA A 79 11.85 -14.21 -10.70
N ASP A 80 12.06 -14.42 -9.40
CA ASP A 80 12.44 -13.41 -8.39
C ASP A 80 11.55 -12.16 -8.38
N ARG A 81 10.26 -12.34 -8.64
CA ARG A 81 9.25 -11.27 -8.64
C ARG A 81 8.34 -11.41 -7.42
N ARG A 82 8.16 -10.29 -6.72
CA ARG A 82 7.17 -10.19 -5.63
C ARG A 82 5.77 -10.46 -6.18
N GLN A 83 5.00 -11.24 -5.45
CA GLN A 83 3.66 -11.63 -5.85
C GLN A 83 2.62 -10.66 -5.27
N ALA A 84 1.65 -10.26 -6.08
CA ALA A 84 0.67 -9.26 -5.69
C ALA A 84 -0.21 -9.79 -4.55
N ALA A 85 -0.22 -9.10 -3.39
CA ALA A 85 -1.10 -9.47 -2.28
C ALA A 85 -2.58 -9.46 -2.68
N GLY A 86 -2.94 -8.56 -3.60
CA GLY A 86 -4.29 -8.50 -4.17
C GLY A 86 -4.72 -9.80 -4.84
N TRP A 87 -3.82 -10.54 -5.50
CA TRP A 87 -4.16 -11.81 -6.13
C TRP A 87 -4.54 -12.86 -5.09
N PHE A 88 -3.73 -13.02 -4.03
CA PHE A 88 -4.03 -13.95 -2.94
C PHE A 88 -5.34 -13.62 -2.23
N LEU A 89 -5.63 -12.33 -2.04
CA LEU A 89 -6.89 -11.88 -1.45
C LEU A 89 -8.09 -12.21 -2.34
N GLU A 90 -7.96 -12.04 -3.65
CA GLU A 90 -9.01 -12.39 -4.61
C GLU A 90 -9.29 -13.89 -4.64
N GLU A 91 -8.23 -14.70 -4.68
CA GLU A 91 -8.33 -16.16 -4.63
C GLU A 91 -8.85 -16.67 -3.28
N ALA A 92 -8.56 -15.95 -2.19
CA ALA A 92 -9.11 -16.18 -0.85
C ALA A 92 -10.59 -15.75 -0.70
N GLY A 93 -11.26 -15.38 -1.80
CA GLY A 93 -12.66 -14.98 -1.79
C GLY A 93 -12.92 -13.62 -1.11
N ALA A 94 -11.87 -12.81 -0.88
CA ALA A 94 -11.98 -11.61 -0.07
C ALA A 94 -12.78 -10.49 -0.74
N ARG A 95 -13.03 -10.53 -2.06
CA ARG A 95 -13.69 -9.43 -2.83
C ARG A 95 -14.98 -8.90 -2.19
N ASN A 96 -15.74 -9.77 -1.53
CA ASN A 96 -17.02 -9.43 -0.89
C ASN A 96 -16.92 -9.19 0.62
N PHE A 97 -15.70 -9.11 1.17
CA PHE A 97 -15.51 -8.88 2.60
C PHE A 97 -15.93 -7.46 2.99
N ARG A 98 -16.66 -7.40 4.10
CA ARG A 98 -17.11 -6.20 4.76
C ARG A 98 -17.08 -6.43 6.27
N VAL A 99 -16.73 -5.39 7.01
CA VAL A 99 -16.90 -5.30 8.48
C VAL A 99 -17.35 -3.87 8.77
N GLY A 100 -18.51 -3.69 9.39
CA GLY A 100 -19.08 -2.37 9.63
C GLY A 100 -19.12 -1.51 8.37
N GLY A 101 -18.58 -0.28 8.47
CA GLY A 101 -18.44 0.65 7.35
C GLY A 101 -17.24 0.40 6.43
N ALA A 102 -16.38 -0.59 6.71
CA ALA A 102 -15.21 -0.91 5.90
C ALA A 102 -15.48 -2.06 4.92
N ARG A 103 -15.00 -1.95 3.68
CA ARG A 103 -15.14 -2.96 2.62
C ARG A 103 -13.96 -2.94 1.65
N LEU A 104 -13.82 -3.95 0.81
CA LEU A 104 -12.82 -3.94 -0.26
C LEU A 104 -13.28 -3.10 -1.45
N PHE A 105 -12.32 -2.49 -2.14
CA PHE A 105 -12.53 -1.85 -3.43
C PHE A 105 -12.72 -2.91 -4.51
N GLU A 106 -13.77 -2.76 -5.32
CA GLU A 106 -14.25 -3.78 -6.26
C GLU A 106 -13.21 -4.15 -7.32
N LYS A 107 -12.36 -3.18 -7.70
CA LYS A 107 -11.32 -3.35 -8.72
C LYS A 107 -9.96 -3.75 -8.15
N HIS A 108 -9.79 -3.75 -6.84
CA HIS A 108 -8.51 -4.07 -6.21
C HIS A 108 -8.67 -4.56 -4.77
N ALA A 109 -8.59 -5.88 -4.55
CA ALA A 109 -8.82 -6.49 -3.24
C ALA A 109 -7.79 -6.12 -2.15
N ASN A 110 -6.67 -5.45 -2.49
CA ASN A 110 -5.70 -4.98 -1.50
C ASN A 110 -6.00 -3.57 -1.01
N ILE A 111 -7.11 -2.96 -1.41
CA ILE A 111 -7.51 -1.62 -0.97
C ILE A 111 -8.81 -1.73 -0.19
N ILE A 112 -8.78 -1.28 1.06
CA ILE A 112 -9.98 -1.06 1.87
C ILE A 112 -10.49 0.35 1.61
N VAL A 113 -11.77 0.47 1.27
CA VAL A 113 -12.51 1.72 1.22
C VAL A 113 -13.48 1.78 2.38
N VAL A 114 -13.82 2.99 2.82
CA VAL A 114 -14.66 3.19 3.99
C VAL A 114 -15.86 4.08 3.68
N GLU A 115 -16.99 3.75 4.27
CA GLU A 115 -18.17 4.60 4.33
C GLU A 115 -18.01 5.68 5.42
N PRO A 116 -18.77 6.79 5.40
CA PRO A 116 -18.58 7.92 6.33
C PRO A 116 -18.62 7.57 7.83
N GLU A 117 -19.40 6.56 8.21
CA GLU A 117 -19.57 6.08 9.58
C GLU A 117 -18.56 5.00 10.01
N ALA A 118 -17.65 4.59 9.12
CA ALA A 118 -16.70 3.53 9.40
C ALA A 118 -15.72 3.93 10.53
N THR A 119 -15.39 2.95 11.36
CA THR A 119 -14.42 3.12 12.45
C THR A 119 -13.04 2.58 12.08
N ALA A 120 -12.00 3.03 12.80
CA ALA A 120 -10.68 2.41 12.68
C ALA A 120 -10.70 0.92 13.06
N MET A 121 -11.60 0.53 13.98
CA MET A 121 -11.81 -0.86 14.37
C MET A 121 -12.40 -1.69 13.23
N ASP A 122 -13.32 -1.14 12.42
CA ASP A 122 -13.86 -1.80 11.23
C ASP A 122 -12.75 -2.14 10.23
N VAL A 123 -11.84 -1.19 9.97
CA VAL A 123 -10.69 -1.39 9.07
C VAL A 123 -9.73 -2.42 9.65
N PHE A 124 -9.44 -2.35 10.95
CA PHE A 124 -8.57 -3.31 11.63
C PHE A 124 -9.15 -4.73 11.55
N GLN A 125 -10.40 -4.94 11.95
CA GLN A 125 -11.08 -6.23 11.90
C GLN A 125 -11.21 -6.77 10.48
N LEU A 126 -11.50 -5.91 9.49
CA LEU A 126 -11.51 -6.33 8.09
C LEU A 126 -10.12 -6.80 7.65
N SER A 127 -9.06 -6.08 8.01
CA SER A 127 -7.70 -6.51 7.69
C SER A 127 -7.29 -7.81 8.40
N GLU A 128 -7.72 -8.05 9.64
CA GLU A 128 -7.51 -9.35 10.32
C GLU A 128 -8.24 -10.48 9.59
N LYS A 129 -9.49 -10.25 9.18
CA LYS A 129 -10.27 -11.20 8.38
C LYS A 129 -9.58 -11.54 7.05
N MET A 130 -8.99 -10.55 6.40
CA MET A 130 -8.21 -10.73 5.16
C MET A 130 -6.95 -11.58 5.39
N ILE A 131 -6.21 -11.34 6.47
CA ILE A 131 -5.03 -12.15 6.85
C ILE A 131 -5.46 -13.60 7.10
N ALA A 132 -6.52 -13.80 7.88
CA ALA A 132 -7.02 -15.13 8.21
C ALA A 132 -7.40 -15.94 6.97
N ALA A 133 -8.11 -15.32 6.01
CA ALA A 133 -8.51 -15.98 4.77
C ALA A 133 -7.30 -16.40 3.91
N VAL A 134 -6.29 -15.55 3.78
CA VAL A 134 -5.07 -15.89 3.04
C VAL A 134 -4.28 -16.98 3.78
N ARG A 135 -4.20 -16.92 5.10
CA ARG A 135 -3.53 -17.95 5.91
C ARG A 135 -4.22 -19.30 5.77
N GLU A 136 -5.55 -19.34 5.81
CA GLU A 136 -6.34 -20.57 5.67
C GLU A 136 -6.12 -21.23 4.31
N GLN A 137 -6.11 -20.44 3.23
CA GLN A 137 -6.02 -20.98 1.87
C GLN A 137 -4.58 -21.24 1.41
N PHE A 138 -3.61 -20.41 1.81
CA PHE A 138 -2.25 -20.44 1.27
C PHE A 138 -1.17 -20.78 2.31
N GLY A 139 -1.52 -20.85 3.60
CA GLY A 139 -0.60 -21.25 4.66
C GLY A 139 0.41 -20.18 5.07
N PHE A 140 0.26 -18.92 4.66
CA PHE A 140 1.10 -17.80 5.10
C PHE A 140 0.29 -16.56 5.44
N GLU A 141 0.88 -15.64 6.20
CA GLU A 141 0.24 -14.40 6.62
C GLU A 141 0.72 -13.19 5.80
N LEU A 142 -0.21 -12.33 5.41
CA LEU A 142 0.12 -11.05 4.78
C LEU A 142 0.63 -10.04 5.82
N VAL A 143 1.66 -9.30 5.45
CA VAL A 143 2.22 -8.23 6.29
C VAL A 143 1.60 -6.89 5.92
N ARG A 144 1.00 -6.21 6.90
CA ARG A 144 0.44 -4.86 6.71
C ARG A 144 1.52 -3.87 6.24
N GLU A 145 1.18 -3.09 5.22
CA GLU A 145 1.95 -1.92 4.79
C GLU A 145 1.54 -0.68 5.57
N ILE A 146 0.23 -0.53 5.81
CA ILE A 146 -0.33 0.56 6.63
C ILE A 146 0.17 0.48 8.07
N LYS A 147 0.18 1.64 8.74
CA LYS A 147 0.51 1.74 10.17
C LYS A 147 -0.77 1.90 10.98
N LEU A 148 -0.90 1.09 12.02
CA LEU A 148 -1.96 1.22 13.02
C LEU A 148 -1.45 2.16 14.11
N LEU A 149 -2.25 3.19 14.44
CA LEU A 149 -1.94 4.17 15.47
C LEU A 149 -3.07 4.15 16.51
N GLY A 150 -2.74 3.84 17.77
CA GLY A 150 -3.71 3.67 18.85
C GLY A 150 -3.78 2.23 19.37
N ALA A 151 -4.77 1.96 20.23
CA ALA A 151 -5.03 0.63 20.76
C ALA A 151 -6.03 -0.11 19.86
N PHE A 152 -5.70 -1.36 19.52
CA PHE A 152 -6.49 -2.26 18.68
C PHE A 152 -6.52 -3.65 19.31
#